data_AF-A0A930WAR5-F1
#
_entry.id   AF-A0A930WAR5-F1
#
_cell.length_a   1.000
_cell.length_b   1.000
_cell.length_c   1.000
_cell.angle_alpha   90.00
_cell.angle_beta   90.00
_cell.angle_gamma   90.00
#
_symmetry.space_group_name_H-M   'P 1'
#
loop_
_entity.id
_entity.type
_entity.pdbx_description
1 polymer ?
#
loop_
_entity_poly.entity_id
_entity_poly.type
_entity_poly.pdbx_seq_one_letter_code
_entity_poly.pdbx_strand_id
1 'polypeptide(L)'
;MGEWKERGLALWKRFDKRQRYIMLGSALAILALIFGLSFWYGSKPDMVPLFTDMETKDAGEVANQLRESKISYEIQENKSGTTILVPTANVHEARLNLAVQGLPHGNKGFEIFDDSKLGVTEFQNRGNYLQALQGELTRTIEQIEAVDKARVHI
;
A
#
# COMPACT_ATOMS: atom_id res chain seq x y z
N MET A 1 -20.76 -38.35 34.38
CA MET A 1 -19.80 -37.27 34.00
C MET A 1 -18.43 -37.39 34.70
N GLY A 2 -18.02 -38.56 35.21
CA GLY A 2 -16.74 -38.74 35.94
C GLY A 2 -15.64 -39.51 35.21
N GLU A 3 -15.99 -40.31 34.18
CA GLU A 3 -15.06 -41.30 33.63
C GLU A 3 -13.87 -40.72 32.85
N TRP A 4 -14.01 -39.53 32.27
CA TRP A 4 -12.92 -38.87 31.52
C TRP A 4 -11.81 -38.36 32.44
N LYS A 5 -12.16 -37.89 33.64
CA LYS A 5 -11.18 -37.42 34.63
C LYS A 5 -10.39 -38.59 35.22
N GLU A 6 -11.05 -39.72 35.45
CA GLU A 6 -10.43 -40.92 36.01
C GLU A 6 -9.52 -41.63 35.00
N ARG A 7 -9.91 -41.70 33.72
CA ARG A 7 -9.06 -42.19 32.63
C ARG A 7 -7.82 -41.32 32.44
N GLY A 8 -7.96 -40.00 32.54
CA GLY A 8 -6.83 -39.07 32.50
C GLY A 8 -5.84 -39.26 33.66
N LEU A 9 -6.34 -39.44 34.89
CA LEU A 9 -5.52 -39.68 36.08
C LEU A 9 -4.83 -41.05 36.07
N ALA A 10 -5.49 -42.09 35.56
CA ALA A 10 -4.94 -43.44 35.41
C ALA A 10 -3.79 -43.49 34.37
N LEU A 11 -3.96 -42.78 33.25
CA LEU A 11 -2.89 -42.58 32.27
C LEU A 11 -1.73 -41.78 32.86
N TRP A 12 -2.02 -40.72 33.62
CA TRP A 12 -1.00 -39.89 34.26
C TRP A 12 -0.13 -40.69 35.24
N LYS A 13 -0.73 -41.55 36.08
CA LYS A 13 -0.02 -42.42 37.05
C LYS A 13 0.78 -43.56 36.41
N ARG A 14 0.50 -43.93 35.15
CA ARG A 14 1.24 -44.97 34.42
C ARG A 14 2.54 -44.49 33.75
N PHE A 15 2.72 -43.18 33.59
CA PHE A 15 3.92 -42.62 32.96
C PHE A 15 5.02 -42.35 33.99
N ASP A 16 6.21 -42.89 33.72
CA ASP A 16 7.41 -42.72 34.52
C ASP A 16 7.85 -41.24 34.54
N LYS A 17 8.58 -40.81 35.59
CA LYS A 17 8.93 -39.38 35.80
C LYS A 17 9.59 -38.77 34.56
N ARG A 18 10.42 -39.55 33.86
CA ARG A 18 11.10 -39.16 32.61
C ARG A 18 10.13 -38.91 31.45
N GLN A 19 9.10 -39.73 31.29
CA GLN A 19 8.08 -39.55 30.24
C GLN A 19 7.21 -38.32 30.51
N ARG A 20 6.90 -38.01 31.78
CA ARG A 20 6.20 -36.78 32.13
C ARG A 20 7.00 -35.53 31.79
N TYR A 21 8.31 -35.52 32.06
CA TYR A 21 9.18 -34.39 31.69
C TYR A 21 9.31 -34.22 30.18
N ILE A 22 9.45 -35.30 29.41
CA ILE A 22 9.49 -35.24 27.94
C ILE A 22 8.17 -34.71 27.38
N MET A 23 7.03 -35.16 27.92
CA MET A 23 5.70 -34.72 27.48
C MET A 23 5.44 -33.24 27.81
N LEU A 24 5.84 -32.78 29.01
CA LEU A 24 5.79 -31.37 29.40
C LEU A 24 6.74 -30.51 28.53
N GLY A 25 7.95 -30.99 28.27
CA GLY A 25 8.93 -30.31 27.41
C GLY A 25 8.44 -30.18 25.97
N SER A 26 7.86 -31.24 25.40
CA SER A 26 7.28 -31.17 24.06
C SER A 26 6.07 -30.25 23.98
N ALA A 27 5.21 -30.25 25.01
CA ALA A 27 4.06 -29.36 25.06
C ALA A 27 4.48 -27.88 25.12
N LEU A 28 5.51 -27.57 25.92
CA LEU A 28 6.10 -26.24 26.00
C LEU A 28 6.77 -25.83 24.68
N ALA A 29 7.50 -26.73 24.03
CA ALA A 29 8.13 -26.45 22.74
C ALA A 29 7.10 -26.16 21.65
N ILE A 30 6.01 -26.93 21.59
CA ILE A 30 4.92 -26.70 20.65
C ILE A 30 4.23 -25.35 20.93
N LEU A 31 3.95 -25.03 22.19
CA LEU A 31 3.40 -23.72 22.57
C LEU A 31 4.31 -22.57 22.16
N ALA A 32 5.61 -22.67 22.45
CA ALA A 32 6.59 -21.65 22.05
C ALA A 32 6.65 -21.47 20.52
N LEU A 33 6.54 -22.57 19.77
CA LEU A 33 6.55 -22.56 18.32
C LEU A 33 5.27 -21.92 17.74
N ILE A 34 4.10 -22.21 18.31
CA ILE A 34 2.82 -21.59 17.94
C ILE A 34 2.86 -20.08 18.25
N PHE A 35 3.29 -19.68 19.45
CA PHE A 35 3.40 -18.27 19.81
C PHE A 35 4.44 -17.53 18.95
N GLY A 36 5.58 -18.16 18.66
CA GLY A 36 6.61 -17.60 17.79
C GLY A 36 6.10 -17.38 16.36
N LEU A 37 5.41 -18.39 15.79
CA LEU A 37 4.79 -18.26 14.46
C LEU A 37 3.67 -17.23 14.45
N SER A 38 2.84 -17.18 15.49
CA SER A 38 1.73 -16.22 15.59
C SER A 38 2.23 -14.78 15.70
N PHE A 39 3.31 -14.54 16.44
CA PHE A 39 3.91 -13.21 16.54
C PHE A 39 4.56 -12.80 15.21
N TRP A 40 5.19 -13.74 14.51
CA TRP A 40 5.79 -13.50 13.19
C TRP A 40 4.75 -13.19 12.12
N TYR A 41 3.65 -13.94 12.05
CA TYR A 41 2.60 -13.75 11.06
C TYR A 41 1.66 -12.59 11.38
N GLY A 42 1.35 -12.35 12.66
CA GLY A 42 0.46 -11.27 13.08
C GLY A 42 1.07 -9.86 12.98
N SER A 43 2.37 -9.75 12.70
CA SER A 43 3.08 -8.47 12.61
C SER A 43 3.15 -7.88 11.20
N LYS A 44 2.55 -8.52 10.18
CA LYS A 44 2.49 -7.95 8.83
C LYS A 44 1.33 -6.96 8.77
N PRO A 45 1.59 -5.66 8.54
CA PRO A 45 0.51 -4.69 8.34
C PRO A 45 -0.27 -5.06 7.08
N ASP A 46 -1.60 -5.02 7.15
CA ASP A 46 -2.43 -5.15 5.95
C ASP A 46 -2.15 -3.95 5.02
N MET A 47 -1.51 -4.25 3.90
CA MET A 47 -1.16 -3.27 2.87
C MET A 47 -2.36 -3.06 1.95
N VAL A 48 -2.77 -1.81 1.78
CA VAL A 48 -3.89 -1.40 0.93
C VAL A 48 -3.42 -0.40 -0.14
N PRO A 49 -4.04 -0.42 -1.34
CA PRO A 49 -3.68 0.52 -2.39
C PRO A 49 -4.04 1.95 -1.99
N LEU A 50 -3.05 2.84 -1.99
CA LEU A 50 -3.23 4.27 -1.81
C LEU A 50 -3.68 4.93 -3.12
N PHE A 51 -2.93 4.66 -4.18
CA PHE A 51 -3.21 5.09 -5.56
C PHE A 51 -2.91 3.95 -6.54
N THR A 52 -3.69 3.89 -7.61
CA THR A 52 -3.61 2.88 -8.68
C THR A 52 -3.40 3.56 -10.02
N ASP A 53 -2.81 2.82 -10.96
CA ASP A 53 -2.65 3.23 -12.37
C ASP A 53 -2.02 4.62 -12.59
N MET A 54 -1.09 4.99 -11.71
CA MET A 54 -0.34 6.24 -11.82
C MET A 54 0.72 6.14 -12.91
N GLU A 55 1.04 7.30 -13.49
CA GLU A 55 2.26 7.44 -14.28
C GLU A 55 3.49 7.28 -13.38
N THR A 56 4.56 6.69 -13.94
CA THR A 56 5.80 6.41 -13.21
C THR A 56 6.42 7.66 -12.58
N LYS A 57 6.26 8.82 -13.21
CA LYS A 57 6.71 10.11 -12.67
C LYS A 57 5.97 10.49 -11.39
N ASP A 58 4.63 10.50 -11.43
CA ASP A 58 3.78 10.80 -10.28
C ASP A 58 3.98 9.78 -9.15
N ALA A 59 4.15 8.50 -9.49
CA ALA A 59 4.47 7.47 -8.52
C ALA A 59 5.81 7.72 -7.81
N GLY A 60 6.82 8.21 -8.54
CA GLY A 60 8.10 8.58 -7.96
C GLY A 60 8.00 9.74 -6.97
N GLU A 61 7.20 10.77 -7.29
CA GLU A 61 6.96 11.90 -6.41
C GLU A 61 6.18 11.49 -5.15
N VAL A 62 5.12 10.69 -5.30
CA VAL A 62 4.37 10.13 -4.16
C VAL A 62 5.27 9.27 -3.28
N ALA A 63 6.12 8.42 -3.87
CA ALA A 63 7.05 7.57 -3.12
C ALA A 63 8.11 8.40 -2.36
N ASN A 64 8.60 9.49 -2.94
CA ASN A 64 9.49 10.44 -2.26
C ASN A 64 8.79 11.00 -1.01
N GLN A 65 7.54 11.45 -1.15
CA GLN A 65 6.83 12.07 -0.05
C GLN A 65 6.44 11.09 1.07
N LEU A 66 6.05 9.87 0.72
CA LEU A 66 5.79 8.82 1.70
C LEU A 66 7.06 8.47 2.50
N ARG A 67 8.21 8.46 1.85
CA ARG A 67 9.51 8.25 2.50
C ARG A 67 9.88 9.39 3.45
N GLU A 68 9.66 10.64 3.05
CA GLU A 68 9.85 11.80 3.94
C GLU A 68 8.93 11.74 5.16
N SER A 69 7.69 11.31 4.95
CA SER A 69 6.68 11.13 6.01
C SER A 69 6.91 9.87 6.87
N LYS A 70 7.97 9.10 6.60
CA LYS A 70 8.31 7.83 7.27
C LYS A 70 7.19 6.79 7.23
N ILE A 71 6.37 6.82 6.19
CA ILE A 71 5.31 5.84 5.97
C ILE A 71 5.89 4.67 5.16
N SER A 72 5.71 3.45 5.65
CA SER A 72 6.08 2.25 4.89
C SER A 72 5.21 2.15 3.65
N TYR A 73 5.82 1.86 2.49
CA TYR A 73 5.10 1.72 1.23
C TYR A 73 5.68 0.59 0.41
N GLU A 74 4.84 0.00 -0.43
CA GLU A 74 5.22 -0.98 -1.45
C GLU A 74 4.78 -0.46 -2.82
N ILE A 75 5.63 -0.69 -3.83
CA ILE A 75 5.32 -0.34 -5.22
C ILE A 75 5.02 -1.63 -5.97
N GLN A 76 3.86 -1.65 -6.63
CA GLN A 76 3.48 -2.71 -7.57
C GLN A 76 3.37 -2.10 -8.96
N GLU A 77 4.20 -2.58 -9.89
CA GLU A 77 4.11 -2.20 -11.30
C GLU A 77 3.18 -3.17 -12.03
N ASN A 78 2.11 -2.61 -12.59
CA ASN A 78 1.14 -3.33 -13.39
C ASN A 78 1.24 -2.87 -14.85
N LYS A 79 0.70 -3.64 -15.80
CA LYS A 79 0.66 -3.24 -17.23
C LYS A 79 -0.10 -1.92 -17.47
N SER A 80 -0.99 -1.53 -16.55
CA SER A 80 -1.82 -0.33 -16.62
C SER A 80 -1.20 0.92 -15.97
N GLY A 81 -0.10 0.75 -15.22
CA GLY A 81 0.58 1.82 -14.49
C GLY A 81 1.18 1.36 -13.17
N THR A 82 1.63 2.31 -12.35
CA THR A 82 2.24 2.05 -11.05
C THR A 82 1.21 2.20 -9.93
N THR A 83 1.14 1.21 -9.05
CA THR A 83 0.30 1.20 -7.85
C THR A 83 1.18 1.34 -6.61
N ILE A 84 0.78 2.20 -5.68
CA ILE A 84 1.47 2.36 -4.39
C ILE A 84 0.56 1.85 -3.29
N LEU A 85 1.08 0.94 -2.46
CA LEU A 85 0.40 0.37 -1.31
C LEU A 85 1.02 0.91 -0.03
N VAL A 86 0.18 1.10 0.99
CA VAL A 86 0.57 1.56 2.33
C VAL A 86 -0.18 0.77 3.40
N PRO A 87 0.31 0.70 4.65
CA PRO A 87 -0.43 0.11 5.75
C PRO A 87 -1.82 0.75 5.89
N THR A 88 -2.82 -0.08 6.15
CA THR A 88 -4.23 0.35 6.33
C THR A 88 -4.37 1.46 7.38
N ALA A 89 -3.57 1.42 8.44
CA ALA A 89 -3.56 2.43 9.50
C ALA A 89 -3.14 3.83 8.98
N ASN A 90 -2.34 3.89 7.92
CA ASN A 90 -1.73 5.13 7.43
C ASN A 90 -2.40 5.66 6.15
N VAL A 91 -3.34 4.91 5.54
CA VAL A 91 -3.89 5.24 4.21
C VAL A 91 -4.58 6.60 4.16
N HIS A 92 -5.35 6.95 5.21
CA HIS A 92 -6.08 8.21 5.27
C HIS A 92 -5.16 9.40 5.52
N GLU A 93 -4.22 9.24 6.45
CA GLU A 93 -3.21 10.26 6.75
C GLU A 93 -2.29 10.52 5.56
N ALA A 94 -1.81 9.46 4.91
CA ALA A 94 -1.02 9.55 3.69
C ALA A 94 -1.76 10.30 2.58
N ARG A 95 -3.04 9.99 2.36
CA ARG A 95 -3.86 10.65 1.34
C ARG A 95 -4.02 12.15 1.62
N LEU A 96 -4.26 12.52 2.88
CA LEU A 96 -4.39 13.92 3.28
C LEU A 96 -3.06 14.68 3.09
N ASN A 97 -1.95 14.10 3.55
CA ASN A 97 -0.63 14.71 3.45
C ASN A 97 -0.20 14.92 1.98
N LEU A 98 -0.51 13.97 1.10
CA LEU A 98 -0.23 14.07 -0.33
C LEU A 98 -1.14 15.10 -1.01
N ALA A 99 -2.42 15.17 -0.63
CA ALA A 99 -3.36 16.14 -1.19
C ALA A 99 -2.95 17.59 -0.87
N VAL A 100 -2.42 17.86 0.33
CA VAL A 100 -1.87 19.18 0.71
C VAL A 100 -0.75 19.63 -0.23
N GLN A 101 -0.05 18.67 -0.84
CA GLN A 101 1.07 18.93 -1.76
C GLN A 101 0.65 18.89 -3.23
N GLY A 102 -0.63 18.67 -3.51
CA GLY A 102 -1.14 18.53 -4.88
C GLY A 102 -0.71 17.23 -5.56
N LEU A 103 -0.39 16.18 -4.79
CA LEU A 103 -0.01 14.86 -5.30
C LEU A 103 -1.18 13.87 -5.23
N PRO A 104 -1.33 12.98 -6.23
CA PRO A 104 -0.61 12.96 -7.52
C PRO A 104 -1.06 14.11 -8.44
N HIS A 105 -0.18 14.52 -9.35
CA HIS A 105 -0.41 15.67 -10.24
C HIS A 105 -1.54 15.42 -11.24
N GLY A 106 -1.78 14.17 -11.64
CA GLY A 106 -2.85 13.79 -12.56
C GLY A 106 -2.69 14.43 -13.96
N ASN A 107 -3.70 14.24 -14.81
CA ASN A 107 -3.74 14.88 -16.13
C ASN A 107 -4.07 16.37 -15.96
N LYS A 108 -3.05 17.22 -15.81
CA LYS A 108 -3.23 18.68 -15.70
C LYS A 108 -3.59 19.31 -17.04
N GLY A 109 -4.71 20.05 -17.09
CA GLY A 109 -5.16 20.82 -18.25
C GLY A 109 -4.60 22.26 -18.26
N PHE A 110 -5.42 23.25 -18.60
CA PHE A 110 -5.02 24.67 -18.50
C PHE A 110 -4.79 25.16 -17.06
N GLU A 111 -5.12 24.34 -16.07
CA GLU A 111 -4.89 24.58 -14.64
C GLU A 111 -3.39 24.83 -14.32
N ILE A 112 -2.47 24.40 -15.19
CA ILE A 112 -1.02 24.65 -15.09
C ILE A 112 -0.68 26.16 -15.14
N PHE A 113 -1.54 26.97 -15.77
CA PHE A 113 -1.33 28.41 -15.92
C PHE A 113 -1.78 29.24 -14.71
N ASP A 114 -2.63 28.70 -13.84
CA ASP A 114 -3.12 29.40 -12.64
C ASP A 114 -2.00 29.61 -11.60
N ASP A 115 -1.01 28.71 -11.58
CA ASP A 115 0.17 28.76 -10.70
C ASP A 115 1.40 29.43 -11.35
N SER A 116 1.23 30.14 -12.47
CA SER A 116 2.35 30.69 -13.24
C SER A 116 3.21 31.66 -12.41
N LYS A 117 4.45 31.25 -12.11
CA LYS A 117 5.43 32.06 -11.39
C LYS A 117 6.04 33.11 -12.32
N LEU A 118 6.26 34.31 -11.81
CA LEU A 118 7.02 35.36 -12.51
C LEU A 118 8.39 34.81 -12.91
N GLY A 119 8.74 34.89 -14.20
CA GLY A 119 10.03 34.43 -14.73
C GLY A 119 9.97 33.24 -15.71
N VAL A 120 8.79 32.81 -16.15
CA VAL A 120 8.67 31.78 -17.21
C VAL A 120 9.17 32.30 -18.56
N THR A 121 9.94 31.47 -19.28
CA THR A 121 10.44 31.79 -20.62
C THR A 121 9.40 31.45 -21.70
N GLU A 122 9.51 32.03 -22.89
CA GLU A 122 8.63 31.68 -24.01
C GLU A 122 8.66 30.18 -24.36
N PHE A 123 9.83 29.56 -24.27
CA PHE A 123 9.97 28.12 -24.51
C PHE A 123 9.21 27.30 -23.46
N GLN A 124 9.31 27.69 -22.18
CA GLN A 124 8.56 27.07 -21.09
C GLN A 124 7.05 27.23 -21.30
N ASN A 125 6.59 28.43 -21.66
CA ASN A 125 5.17 28.71 -21.92
C ASN A 125 4.63 27.86 -23.08
N ARG A 126 5.41 27.68 -24.14
CA ARG A 126 5.02 26.82 -25.27
C ARG A 126 4.90 25.36 -24.84
N GLY A 127 5.84 24.86 -24.03
CA GLY A 127 5.77 23.52 -23.45
C GLY A 127 4.55 23.32 -22.56
N ASN A 128 4.30 24.25 -21.64
CA ASN A 128 3.13 24.24 -20.76
C ASN A 128 1.81 24.29 -21.56
N TYR A 129 1.77 25.06 -22.64
CA TYR A 129 0.60 25.15 -23.52
C TYR A 129 0.29 23.80 -24.19
N LEU A 130 1.31 23.11 -24.68
CA LEU A 130 1.13 21.77 -25.26
C LEU A 130 0.68 20.75 -24.21
N GLN A 131 1.25 20.79 -23.01
CA GLN A 131 0.84 19.91 -21.91
C GLN A 131 -0.61 20.17 -21.50
N ALA A 132 -1.00 21.44 -21.35
CA ALA A 132 -2.37 21.82 -21.03
C ALA A 132 -3.35 21.36 -22.11
N LEU A 133 -2.99 21.51 -23.38
CA LEU A 133 -3.80 21.05 -24.51
C LEU A 133 -3.94 19.52 -24.51
N GLN A 134 -2.87 18.78 -24.23
CA GLN A 134 -2.93 17.31 -24.05
C GLN A 134 -3.89 16.92 -22.93
N GLY A 135 -3.89 17.66 -21.81
CA GLY A 135 -4.80 17.46 -20.69
C GLY A 135 -6.27 17.67 -21.07
N GLU A 136 -6.60 18.78 -21.73
CA GLU A 136 -7.97 19.07 -22.19
C GLU A 136 -8.45 18.06 -23.24
N LEU A 137 -7.58 17.66 -24.18
CA LEU A 137 -7.92 16.63 -25.16
C LEU A 137 -8.18 15.29 -24.48
N THR A 138 -7.35 14.91 -23.52
CA THR A 138 -7.53 13.69 -22.72
C THR A 138 -8.89 13.73 -22.00
N ARG A 139 -9.20 14.83 -21.31
CA ARG A 139 -10.50 15.03 -20.63
C ARG A 139 -11.69 14.97 -21.59
N THR A 140 -11.55 15.55 -22.78
CA THR A 140 -12.60 15.53 -23.81
C THR A 140 -12.82 14.12 -24.35
N ILE A 141 -11.76 13.35 -24.57
CA ILE A 141 -11.85 11.97 -25.07
C ILE A 141 -12.44 11.03 -24.01
N GLU A 142 -12.08 11.21 -22.74
CA GLU A 142 -12.62 10.43 -21.61
C GLU A 142 -14.10 10.72 -21.32
N GLN A 143 -14.67 11.81 -21.86
CA GLN A 143 -16.12 12.06 -21.78
C GLN A 143 -16.94 11.14 -22.70
N ILE A 144 -16.31 10.42 -23.62
CA ILE A 144 -16.99 9.47 -24.50
C ILE A 144 -17.28 8.20 -23.68
N GLU A 145 -18.56 7.80 -23.53
CA GLU A 145 -18.97 6.65 -22.70
C GLU A 145 -18.20 5.33 -22.97
N ALA A 146 -17.74 5.13 -24.20
CA ALA A 146 -16.99 3.94 -24.59
C ALA A 146 -15.49 3.99 -24.22
N VAL A 147 -14.99 5.12 -23.72
CA VAL A 147 -13.57 5.34 -23.41
C VAL A 147 -13.37 5.37 -21.90
N ASP A 148 -12.74 4.33 -21.37
CA ASP A 148 -12.42 4.21 -19.94
C ASP A 148 -11.20 5.04 -19.53
N LYS A 149 -10.20 5.16 -20.42
CA LYS A 149 -8.97 5.94 -20.18
C LYS A 149 -8.37 6.43 -21.49
N ALA A 150 -7.89 7.67 -21.52
CA ALA A 150 -7.19 8.23 -22.67
C ALA A 150 -5.78 8.74 -22.30
N ARG A 151 -4.88 8.73 -23.27
CA ARG A 151 -3.53 9.31 -23.15
C ARG A 151 -3.15 9.93 -24.48
N VAL A 152 -2.95 11.24 -24.51
CA VAL A 152 -2.66 12.02 -25.72
C VAL A 152 -1.24 12.58 -25.66
N HIS A 153 -0.44 12.34 -26.69
CA HIS A 153 0.90 12.91 -26.85
C HIS A 153 0.98 13.61 -28.23
N ILE A 154 1.47 14.86 -28.24
CA ILE A 154 1.65 15.72 -29.43
C ILE A 154 3.01 16.41 -29.41
#